data_AF-A0A5C6VW63-F1
#
_entry.id   AF-A0A5C6VW63-F1
#
_cell.length_a   1.000
_cell.length_b   1.000
_cell.length_c   1.000
_cell.angle_alpha   90.00
_cell.angle_beta   90.00
_cell.angle_gamma   90.00
#
_symmetry.space_group_name_H-M   'P 1'
#
loop_
_entity.id
_entity.type
_entity.pdbx_description
1 polymer ?
#
loop_
_entity_poly.entity_id
_entity_poly.type
_entity_poly.pdbx_seq_one_letter_code
_entity_poly.pdbx_strand_id
1 'polypeptide(L)'
;MPAIPTKHYAAELQRQLRTLLGHEQIITQAYGRHLLIKRLDDEEPTVVARLTELGRNRYGAAFRTHNGRWEPLPGTGSLEEMGDVVVTLLHPYLQLDN
;
A
#
# COMPACT_ATOMS: atom_id res chain seq x y z
N MET A 1 19.81 2.03 -1.59
CA MET A 1 19.06 2.78 -0.55
C MET A 1 17.93 3.56 -1.23
N PRO A 2 16.69 3.52 -0.72
CA PRO A 2 15.63 4.40 -1.23
C PRO A 2 15.98 5.85 -0.93
N ALA A 3 15.63 6.77 -1.84
CA ALA A 3 15.81 8.19 -1.63
C ALA A 3 15.01 8.64 -0.39
N ILE A 4 15.53 9.60 0.38
CA ILE A 4 14.90 10.14 1.60
C ILE A 4 13.41 10.48 1.41
N PRO A 5 12.95 11.05 0.27
CA PRO A 5 11.52 11.32 0.03
C PRO A 5 10.64 10.06 0.09
N THR A 6 11.10 8.93 -0.46
CA THR A 6 10.29 7.71 -0.56
C THR A 6 10.03 7.07 0.81
N LYS A 7 10.97 7.20 1.76
CA LYS A 7 10.76 6.73 3.14
C LYS A 7 9.71 7.57 3.87
N HIS A 8 9.70 8.88 3.65
CA HIS A 8 8.68 9.78 4.19
C HIS A 8 7.28 9.39 3.71
N TYR A 9 7.11 9.18 2.40
CA TYR A 9 5.83 8.78 1.83
C TYR A 9 5.37 7.39 2.28
N ALA A 10 6.29 6.46 2.52
CA ALA A 10 5.93 5.18 3.15
C ALA A 10 5.31 5.42 4.53
N ALA A 11 6.00 6.16 5.41
CA ALA A 11 5.50 6.44 6.76
C ALA A 11 4.15 7.19 6.75
N GLU A 12 3.96 8.11 5.81
CA GLU A 12 2.71 8.83 5.61
C GLU A 12 1.56 7.90 5.19
N LEU A 13 1.79 7.08 4.16
CA LEU A 13 0.83 6.08 3.71
C LEU A 13 0.48 5.09 4.83
N GLN A 14 1.46 4.66 5.63
CA GLN A 14 1.21 3.74 6.74
C GLN A 14 0.26 4.35 7.76
N ARG A 15 0.48 5.61 8.15
CA ARG A 15 -0.41 6.31 9.09
C ARG A 15 -1.82 6.39 8.54
N GLN A 16 -1.98 6.83 7.29
CA GLN A 16 -3.29 6.94 6.65
C GLN A 16 -4.02 5.58 6.62
N LEU A 17 -3.36 4.51 6.14
CA LEU A 17 -3.98 3.19 6.04
C LEU A 17 -4.43 2.66 7.40
N ARG A 18 -3.60 2.83 8.44
CA ARG A 18 -3.95 2.43 9.81
C ARG A 18 -5.14 3.21 10.35
N THR A 19 -5.21 4.51 10.08
CA THR A 19 -6.37 5.34 10.45
C THR A 19 -7.64 4.89 9.75
N LEU A 20 -7.58 4.59 8.44
CA LEU A 20 -8.75 4.16 7.66
C LEU A 20 -9.23 2.75 8.05
N LEU A 21 -8.30 1.85 8.35
CA LEU A 21 -8.61 0.45 8.68
C LEU A 21 -8.91 0.23 10.16
N GLY A 22 -8.47 1.13 11.05
CA GLY A 22 -8.70 1.04 12.49
C GLY A 22 -7.80 0.04 13.22
N HIS A 23 -6.70 -0.43 12.60
CA HIS A 23 -5.76 -1.36 13.22
C HIS A 23 -4.30 -1.11 12.80
N GLU A 24 -3.36 -1.63 13.58
CA GLU A 24 -1.92 -1.37 13.42
C GLU A 24 -1.19 -2.43 12.56
N GLN A 25 -1.84 -3.52 12.16
CA GLN A 25 -1.22 -4.63 11.37
C GLN A 25 -1.00 -4.31 9.89
N ILE A 26 -0.84 -3.05 9.55
CA ILE A 26 -0.38 -2.63 8.23
C ILE A 26 1.00 -2.00 8.37
N ILE A 27 1.93 -2.45 7.54
CA ILE A 27 3.21 -1.77 7.34
C ILE A 27 3.35 -1.35 5.89
N THR A 28 4.05 -0.26 5.67
CA THR A 28 4.44 0.14 4.32
C THR A 28 5.96 0.19 4.19
N GLN A 29 6.45 -0.07 2.98
CA GLN A 29 7.87 -0.12 2.72
C GLN A 29 8.20 0.52 1.38
N ALA A 30 9.15 1.45 1.39
CA ALA A 30 9.75 1.99 0.17
C ALA A 30 10.58 0.92 -0.57
N TYR A 31 10.31 0.73 -1.86
CA TYR A 31 11.01 -0.20 -2.75
C TYR A 31 11.16 0.40 -4.15
N GLY A 32 12.29 1.06 -4.41
CA GLY A 32 12.47 1.85 -5.63
C GLY A 32 11.41 2.95 -5.74
N ARG A 33 10.66 2.98 -6.84
CA ARG A 33 9.50 3.87 -7.06
C ARG A 33 8.18 3.36 -6.47
N HIS A 34 8.22 2.23 -5.77
CA HIS A 34 7.04 1.59 -5.20
C HIS A 34 6.96 1.82 -3.70
N LEU A 35 5.74 1.99 -3.20
CA LEU A 35 5.40 1.86 -1.80
C LEU A 35 4.64 0.54 -1.66
N LEU A 36 5.30 -0.46 -1.09
CA LEU A 36 4.69 -1.75 -0.81
C LEU A 36 3.78 -1.62 0.41
N ILE A 37 2.58 -2.17 0.33
CA ILE A 37 1.62 -2.25 1.42
C ILE A 37 1.60 -3.71 1.86
N LYS A 38 1.93 -3.96 3.12
CA LYS A 38 1.98 -5.31 3.67
C LYS A 38 1.05 -5.41 4.88
N ARG A 39 0.36 -6.54 4.95
CA ARG A 39 -0.34 -6.97 6.15
C ARG A 39 0.66 -7.71 7.04
N LEU A 40 0.64 -7.45 8.33
CA LEU A 40 1.39 -8.23 9.31
C LEU A 40 0.58 -9.48 9.63
N ASP A 41 1.13 -10.63 9.26
CA ASP A 41 0.63 -11.96 9.62
C ASP A 41 1.51 -12.58 10.71
N ASP A 42 1.07 -13.67 11.32
CA ASP A 42 1.77 -14.33 12.44
C ASP A 42 3.12 -14.95 12.03
N GLU A 43 3.29 -15.30 10.75
CA GLU A 43 4.53 -15.88 10.22
C GLU A 43 5.42 -14.81 9.55
N GLU A 44 5.00 -14.33 8.37
CA GLU A 44 5.72 -13.32 7.61
C GLU A 44 4.76 -12.27 7.04
N PRO A 45 5.16 -10.99 6.95
CA PRO A 45 4.30 -9.97 6.36
C PRO A 45 3.94 -10.23 4.90
N THR A 46 2.66 -10.44 4.60
CA THR A 46 2.16 -10.59 3.24
C THR A 46 2.09 -9.25 2.51
N VAL A 47 2.71 -9.16 1.33
CA VAL A 47 2.54 -8.00 0.45
C VAL A 47 1.18 -8.09 -0.24
N VAL A 48 0.27 -7.17 0.06
CA VAL A 48 -1.11 -7.16 -0.47
C VAL A 48 -1.22 -6.24 -1.67
N ALA A 49 -0.60 -5.07 -1.62
CA ALA A 49 -0.72 -4.06 -2.66
C ALA A 49 0.57 -3.25 -2.81
N ARG A 50 0.63 -2.43 -3.85
CA ARG A 50 1.65 -1.40 -3.99
C ARG A 50 1.07 -0.14 -4.60
N LEU A 51 1.58 1.02 -4.17
CA LEU A 51 1.50 2.26 -4.93
C LEU A 51 2.78 2.44 -5.74
N THR A 52 2.67 2.94 -6.97
CA THR A 52 3.79 3.23 -7.86
C THR A 52 3.78 4.69 -8.22
N GLU A 53 4.88 5.40 -7.94
CA GLU A 53 5.03 6.80 -8.34
C GLU A 53 5.12 6.89 -9.88
N LEU A 54 4.21 7.68 -10.45
CA LEU A 54 4.11 7.97 -11.88
C LEU A 54 4.71 9.35 -12.24
N GLY A 55 5.17 10.10 -11.22
CA GLY A 55 5.71 11.44 -11.31
C GLY A 55 4.71 12.52 -10.88
N ARG A 56 5.24 13.71 -10.52
CA ARG A 56 4.46 14.88 -10.05
C ARG A 56 3.53 14.54 -8.88
N ASN A 57 4.00 13.73 -7.93
CA ASN A 57 3.23 13.26 -6.77
C ASN A 57 1.93 12.51 -7.16
N ARG A 58 1.87 11.89 -8.34
CA ARG A 58 0.79 10.99 -8.72
C ARG A 58 1.21 9.54 -8.59
N TYR A 59 0.28 8.72 -8.14
CA TYR A 59 0.45 7.31 -7.89
C TYR A 59 -0.60 6.51 -8.66
N GLY A 60 -0.22 5.31 -9.09
CA GLY A 60 -1.14 4.25 -9.47
C GLY A 60 -1.02 3.08 -8.50
N ALA A 61 -2.10 2.33 -8.30
CA ALA A 61 -2.13 1.21 -7.38
C ALA A 61 -2.19 -0.14 -8.12
N ALA A 62 -1.64 -1.18 -7.50
CA ALA A 62 -1.81 -2.55 -7.98
C ALA A 62 -1.98 -3.51 -6.80
N PHE A 63 -2.87 -4.48 -6.96
CA PHE A 63 -3.08 -5.61 -6.06
C PHE A 63 -2.11 -6.75 -6.37
N ARG A 64 -1.61 -7.44 -5.33
CA ARG A 64 -0.85 -8.67 -5.48
C ARG A 64 -1.77 -9.86 -5.25
N THR A 65 -2.05 -10.61 -6.30
CA THR A 65 -2.86 -11.82 -6.21
C THR A 65 -2.09 -12.94 -5.50
N HIS A 66 -2.82 -13.97 -5.05
CA HIS A 66 -2.26 -15.16 -4.38
C HIS A 66 -1.20 -15.90 -5.23
N ASN A 67 -1.29 -15.85 -6.56
CA ASN A 67 -0.29 -16.42 -7.47
C ASN A 67 0.92 -15.50 -7.72
N GLY A 68 0.99 -14.36 -7.02
CA GLY A 68 2.09 -13.40 -7.10
C GLY A 68 2.01 -12.41 -8.26
N ARG A 69 0.96 -12.43 -9.08
CA ARG A 69 0.73 -11.46 -10.16
C ARG A 69 0.33 -10.10 -9.60
N TRP A 70 0.74 -9.04 -10.30
CA TRP A 70 0.28 -7.68 -10.04
C TRP A 70 -0.88 -7.33 -10.97
N GLU A 71 -2.01 -6.90 -10.39
CA GLU A 71 -3.19 -6.44 -11.13
C GLU A 71 -3.42 -4.95 -10.86
N PRO A 72 -3.55 -4.12 -11.91
CA PRO A 72 -3.75 -2.69 -11.71
C PRO A 72 -5.12 -2.43 -11.08
N LEU A 73 -5.15 -1.53 -10.08
CA LEU A 73 -6.39 -0.95 -9.59
C LEU A 73 -6.76 0.26 -10.46
N PRO A 74 -8.06 0.60 -10.55
CA PRO A 74 -8.50 1.76 -11.32
C PRO A 74 -7.96 3.08 -10.72
N GLY A 75 -7.73 4.04 -11.62
CA GLY A 75 -7.41 5.41 -11.26
C GLY A 75 -5.93 5.72 -11.05
N THR A 76 -5.65 7.02 -10.97
CA THR A 76 -4.36 7.59 -10.61
C THR A 76 -4.63 8.87 -9.83
N GLY A 77 -3.92 9.10 -8.74
CA GLY A 77 -4.21 10.24 -7.85
C GLY A 77 -3.03 10.56 -6.94
N SER A 78 -3.26 11.41 -5.95
CA SER A 78 -2.32 11.69 -4.87
C SER A 78 -2.02 10.43 -4.05
N LEU A 79 -1.05 10.52 -3.14
CA LEU A 79 -0.76 9.44 -2.20
C LEU A 79 -2.01 9.09 -1.38
N GLU A 80 -2.74 10.12 -0.93
CA GLU A 80 -3.94 10.01 -0.11
C GLU A 80 -5.08 9.36 -0.89
N GLU A 81 -5.42 9.90 -2.07
CA GLU A 81 -6.50 9.37 -2.92
C GLU A 81 -6.29 7.90 -3.25
N MET A 82 -5.04 7.51 -3.55
CA MET A 82 -4.74 6.12 -3.87
C MET A 82 -4.68 5.21 -2.64
N GLY A 83 -4.41 5.76 -1.45
CA GLY A 83 -4.59 5.05 -0.17
C GLY A 83 -6.06 4.67 0.04
N ASP A 84 -6.98 5.60 -0.19
CA ASP A 84 -8.42 5.38 -0.07
C ASP A 84 -8.94 4.35 -1.08
N VAL A 85 -8.45 4.42 -2.32
CA VAL A 85 -8.78 3.42 -3.36
C VAL A 85 -8.32 2.02 -2.94
N VAL A 86 -7.10 1.91 -2.39
CA VAL A 86 -6.59 0.62 -1.91
C VAL A 86 -7.45 0.09 -0.77
N VAL A 87 -7.76 0.89 0.24
CA VAL A 87 -8.60 0.44 1.37
C VAL A 87 -9.98 0.05 0.88
N THR A 88 -10.61 0.86 0.03
CA THR A 88 -11.96 0.61 -0.48
C THR A 88 -12.06 -0.71 -1.26
N LEU A 89 -11.12 -0.94 -2.19
CA LEU A 89 -11.19 -2.09 -3.08
C LEU A 89 -10.59 -3.37 -2.49
N LEU A 90 -9.61 -3.23 -1.59
CA LEU A 90 -8.87 -4.35 -1.02
C LEU A 90 -9.14 -4.55 0.45
N HIS A 91 -10.20 -3.94 1.00
CA HIS A 91 -10.60 -4.10 2.41
C HIS A 91 -10.50 -5.56 2.90
N PRO A 92 -11.06 -6.57 2.21
CA PRO A 92 -11.03 -7.95 2.71
C PRO A 92 -9.61 -8.53 2.85
N TYR A 93 -8.67 -8.07 2.02
CA TYR A 93 -7.28 -8.54 2.05
C TYR A 93 -6.40 -7.79 3.05
N LEU A 94 -6.89 -6.67 3.58
CA LEU A 94 -6.18 -5.81 4.53
C LEU A 94 -6.64 -6.02 5.97
N GLN A 95 -7.77 -6.69 6.17
CA GLN A 95 -8.24 -7.08 7.50
C GLN A 95 -7.38 -8.21 8.10
N LEU A 96 -7.43 -8.28 9.42
CA LEU A 96 -7.09 -9.50 10.13
C LEU A 96 -8.06 -10.59 9.73
N ASP A 97 -7.53 -11.77 9.41
CA ASP A 97 -8.34 -12.98 9.39
C ASP A 97 -8.80 -13.21 10.84
N ASN A 98 -10.12 -13.17 11.07
CA ASN A 98 -10.75 -13.48 12.37
C ASN A 98 -10.72 -14.99 12.62
#